data_AF-A0A4Y7TKX5-F1
#
_entry.id   AF-A0A4Y7TKX5-F1
#
_cell.length_a   1.000
_cell.length_b   1.000
_cell.length_c   1.000
_cell.angle_alpha   90.00
_cell.angle_beta   90.00
_cell.angle_gamma   90.00
#
_symmetry.space_group_name_H-M   'P 1'
#
loop_
_entity.id
_entity.type
_entity.pdbx_description
1 polymer ?
#
loop_
_entity_poly.entity_id
_entity_poly.type
_entity_poly.pdbx_seq_one_letter_code
_entity_poly.pdbx_strand_id
1 'polypeptide(L)'
;MSSGGVAVHSPLSVVFLLHIALEVPLVIQGMFFSHTLPFIELNNTVMVVLKLYSTLSAATCVMALLCFGLPEFLPGKRALAIGLCIYHSIASTVLYQSPRFIPHTFGVVAESFKVTPENVWGTLHGIIGLMMVFWWQSTLHLASFARQLGGKQQ
;
A
#
# COMPACT_ATOMS: atom_id res chain seq x y z
N MET A 1 22.60 12.97 -31.62
CA MET A 1 21.18 12.58 -31.83
C MET A 1 20.61 12.19 -30.48
N SER A 2 19.73 13.02 -29.94
CA SER A 2 19.08 12.75 -28.65
C SER A 2 18.22 11.48 -28.82
N SER A 3 18.55 10.41 -28.10
CA SER A 3 17.57 9.40 -27.74
C SER A 3 16.68 10.01 -26.65
N GLY A 4 15.96 11.08 -27.01
CA GLY A 4 14.84 11.57 -26.23
C GLY A 4 13.81 10.45 -26.28
N GLY A 5 13.80 9.61 -25.25
CA GLY A 5 12.87 8.49 -25.16
C GLY A 5 11.47 9.04 -25.39
N VAL A 6 10.87 8.68 -26.53
CA VAL A 6 9.51 9.08 -26.83
C VAL A 6 8.64 8.56 -25.69
N ALA A 7 7.95 9.44 -24.99
CA ALA A 7 6.96 9.05 -24.00
C ALA A 7 5.80 8.39 -24.75
N VAL A 8 5.87 7.06 -24.87
CA VAL A 8 4.81 6.26 -25.49
C VAL A 8 3.71 6.07 -24.45
N HIS A 9 2.51 6.53 -24.79
CA HIS A 9 1.29 6.30 -24.02
C HIS A 9 0.31 5.50 -24.88
N SER A 10 -0.29 4.45 -24.31
CA SER A 10 -1.31 3.66 -24.99
C SER A 10 -2.70 3.97 -24.44
N PRO A 11 -3.74 4.11 -25.29
CA PRO A 11 -5.11 4.17 -24.80
C PRO A 11 -5.53 2.89 -24.05
N LEU A 12 -4.82 1.77 -24.26
CA LEU A 12 -5.02 0.53 -23.52
C LEU A 12 -4.68 0.64 -22.02
N SER A 13 -3.98 1.70 -21.60
CA SER A 13 -3.75 2.01 -20.19
C SER A 13 -5.06 2.29 -19.42
N VAL A 14 -6.21 2.45 -20.10
CA VAL A 14 -7.53 2.46 -19.45
C VAL A 14 -7.80 1.21 -18.58
N VAL A 15 -7.10 0.09 -18.79
CA VAL A 15 -7.18 -1.09 -17.94
C VAL A 15 -6.88 -0.79 -16.46
N PHE A 16 -6.00 0.18 -16.17
CA PHE A 16 -5.73 0.63 -14.81
C PHE A 16 -6.95 1.33 -14.19
N LEU A 17 -7.71 2.09 -14.98
CA LEU A 17 -8.95 2.72 -14.52
C LEU A 17 -10.06 1.68 -14.33
N LEU A 18 -10.12 0.65 -15.18
CA LEU A 18 -11.05 -0.46 -15.02
C LEU A 18 -10.77 -1.23 -13.72
N HIS A 19 -9.49 -1.50 -13.40
CA HIS A 19 -9.09 -2.09 -12.11
C HIS A 19 -9.64 -1.29 -10.93
N ILE A 20 -9.44 0.04 -10.95
CA ILE A 20 -9.97 0.93 -9.90
C ILE A 20 -11.50 0.84 -9.83
N ALA A 21 -12.19 0.88 -10.97
CA ALA A 21 -13.65 0.84 -11.01
C ALA A 21 -14.23 -0.45 -10.40
N LEU A 22 -13.56 -1.58 -10.60
CA LEU A 22 -14.00 -2.88 -10.06
C LEU A 22 -13.66 -3.04 -8.57
N GLU A 23 -12.54 -2.49 -8.12
CA GLU A 23 -12.04 -2.69 -6.76
C GLU A 23 -12.58 -1.67 -5.74
N VAL A 24 -12.88 -0.42 -6.15
CA VAL A 24 -13.36 0.63 -5.23
C VAL A 24 -14.61 0.22 -4.42
N PRO A 25 -15.64 -0.43 -4.99
CA PRO A 25 -16.78 -0.89 -4.20
C PRO A 25 -16.38 -1.87 -3.09
N LEU A 26 -15.45 -2.78 -3.39
CA LEU A 26 -14.93 -3.77 -2.45
C LEU A 26 -14.07 -3.13 -1.34
N VAL A 27 -13.28 -2.12 -1.70
CA VAL A 27 -12.52 -1.29 -0.73
C VAL A 27 -13.49 -0.61 0.24
N ILE A 28 -14.51 0.07 -0.28
CA ILE A 28 -15.49 0.78 0.56
C ILE A 28 -16.21 -0.21 1.48
N GLN A 29 -16.70 -1.31 0.92
CA GLN A 29 -17.46 -2.31 1.66
C GLN A 29 -16.61 -2.96 2.76
N GLY A 30 -15.38 -3.40 2.47
CA GLY A 30 -14.57 -4.07 3.47
C GLY A 30 -13.84 -3.13 4.44
N MET A 31 -13.61 -1.85 4.11
CA MET A 31 -13.05 -0.90 5.09
C MET A 31 -14.10 -0.38 6.08
N PHE A 32 -15.25 0.08 5.57
CA PHE A 32 -16.24 0.83 6.35
C PHE A 32 -17.45 -0.03 6.76
N PHE A 33 -17.81 -1.03 5.96
CA PHE A 33 -19.02 -1.84 6.15
C PHE A 33 -18.70 -3.33 6.35
N SER A 34 -17.51 -3.66 6.85
CA SER A 34 -17.08 -5.06 7.02
C SER A 34 -18.01 -5.88 7.90
N HIS A 35 -18.70 -5.23 8.84
CA HIS A 35 -19.56 -5.88 9.82
C HIS A 35 -20.97 -6.21 9.29
N THR A 36 -21.35 -5.64 8.14
CA THR A 36 -22.67 -5.86 7.51
C THR A 36 -22.60 -6.89 6.38
N LEU A 37 -21.42 -7.47 6.14
CA LEU A 37 -21.22 -8.49 5.13
C LEU A 37 -21.84 -9.82 5.60
N PRO A 38 -22.68 -10.47 4.79
CA PRO A 38 -23.41 -11.68 5.18
C PRO A 38 -22.52 -12.93 5.07
N PHE A 39 -21.36 -12.92 5.72
CA PHE A 39 -20.52 -14.13 5.83
C PHE A 39 -21.17 -15.13 6.79
N ILE A 40 -21.09 -16.42 6.44
CA ILE A 40 -21.62 -17.53 7.25
C ILE A 40 -20.99 -17.52 8.65
N GLU A 41 -19.69 -17.22 8.74
CA GLU A 41 -18.94 -17.10 9.99
C GLU A 41 -18.20 -15.78 10.08
N LEU A 42 -18.90 -14.72 10.52
CA LEU A 42 -18.27 -13.42 10.75
C LEU A 42 -17.64 -13.34 12.15
N ASN A 43 -16.36 -13.72 12.25
CA ASN A 43 -15.56 -13.63 13.47
C ASN A 43 -14.44 -12.57 13.36
N ASN A 44 -13.71 -12.30 14.46
CA ASN A 44 -12.63 -11.31 14.51
C ASN A 44 -11.58 -11.52 13.42
N THR A 45 -11.17 -12.76 13.19
CA THR A 45 -10.17 -13.12 12.18
C THR A 45 -10.68 -12.77 10.79
N VAL A 46 -11.92 -13.15 10.45
CA VAL A 46 -12.54 -12.82 9.17
C VAL A 46 -12.62 -11.30 8.97
N MET A 47 -13.06 -10.56 9.99
CA MET A 47 -13.13 -9.09 9.91
C MET A 47 -11.78 -8.44 9.69
N VAL A 48 -10.72 -8.90 10.37
CA VAL A 48 -9.36 -8.39 10.19
C VAL A 48 -8.84 -8.72 8.80
N VAL A 49 -9.01 -9.97 8.34
CA VAL A 49 -8.59 -10.38 7.00
C VAL A 49 -9.29 -9.54 5.92
N LEU A 50 -10.60 -9.30 6.05
CA LEU A 50 -11.34 -8.44 5.13
C LEU A 50 -10.79 -7.02 5.10
N LYS A 51 -10.53 -6.41 6.27
CA LYS A 51 -9.95 -5.07 6.34
C LYS A 51 -8.54 -5.01 5.76
N LEU A 52 -7.69 -6.02 6.01
CA LEU A 52 -6.35 -6.10 5.43
C LEU A 52 -6.40 -6.29 3.91
N TYR A 53 -7.32 -7.10 3.42
CA TYR A 53 -7.55 -7.31 1.99
C TYR A 53 -8.06 -6.02 1.30
N SER A 54 -9.05 -5.34 1.88
CA SER A 54 -9.51 -4.04 1.38
C SER A 54 -8.42 -2.97 1.44
N THR A 55 -7.54 -3.03 2.44
CA THR A 55 -6.38 -2.13 2.52
C THR A 55 -5.38 -2.40 1.39
N LEU A 56 -5.11 -3.67 1.08
CA LEU A 56 -4.27 -4.05 -0.06
C LEU A 56 -4.90 -3.59 -1.38
N SER A 57 -6.19 -3.87 -1.58
CA SER A 57 -6.94 -3.42 -2.77
C SER A 57 -6.94 -1.89 -2.90
N ALA A 58 -7.13 -1.14 -1.79
CA ALA A 58 -7.03 0.32 -1.81
C ALA A 58 -5.66 0.80 -2.28
N ALA A 59 -4.59 0.16 -1.80
CA ALA A 59 -3.23 0.48 -2.22
C ALA A 59 -3.00 0.14 -3.71
N THR A 60 -3.51 -0.98 -4.22
CA THR A 60 -3.40 -1.30 -5.65
C THR A 60 -4.18 -0.33 -6.53
N CYS A 61 -5.34 0.18 -6.07
CA CYS A 61 -6.07 1.26 -6.75
C CYS A 61 -5.24 2.54 -6.86
N VAL A 62 -4.59 2.97 -5.76
CA VAL A 62 -3.70 4.14 -5.80
C VAL A 62 -2.52 3.90 -6.72
N MET A 63 -1.91 2.72 -6.67
CA MET A 63 -0.82 2.36 -7.59
C MET A 63 -1.27 2.39 -9.05
N ALA A 64 -2.44 1.82 -9.36
CA ALA A 64 -3.01 1.81 -10.71
C ALA A 64 -3.25 3.24 -11.20
N LEU A 65 -3.78 4.12 -10.35
CA LEU A 65 -4.00 5.52 -10.67
C LEU A 65 -2.69 6.26 -10.98
N LEU A 66 -1.64 6.01 -10.18
CA LEU A 66 -0.33 6.61 -10.39
C LEU A 66 0.37 6.07 -11.63
N CYS A 67 0.23 4.77 -11.92
CA CYS A 67 0.79 4.12 -13.11
C CYS A 67 0.07 4.52 -14.40
N PHE A 68 -1.23 4.81 -14.35
CA PHE A 68 -2.00 5.27 -15.52
C PHE A 68 -1.40 6.52 -16.18
N GLY A 69 -0.83 7.42 -15.38
CA GLY A 69 -0.16 8.63 -15.88
C GLY A 69 1.26 8.42 -16.38
N LEU A 70 1.84 7.23 -16.24
CA LEU A 70 3.22 6.94 -16.63
C LEU A 70 3.30 6.49 -18.10
N PRO A 71 4.40 6.79 -18.81
CA PRO A 71 4.70 6.15 -20.09
C PRO A 71 4.85 4.63 -19.94
N GLU A 72 4.49 3.86 -20.98
CA GLU A 72 4.38 2.39 -20.93
C GLU A 72 5.67 1.67 -20.48
N PHE A 73 6.83 2.27 -20.74
CA PHE A 73 8.14 1.67 -20.42
C PHE A 73 8.85 2.36 -19.24
N LEU A 74 8.18 3.30 -18.57
CA LEU A 74 8.75 3.97 -17.40
C LEU A 74 8.59 3.07 -16.16
N PRO A 75 9.66 2.81 -15.38
CA PRO A 75 9.53 2.01 -14.17
C PRO A 75 8.63 2.68 -13.13
N GLY A 76 7.52 2.04 -12.77
CA GLY A 76 6.57 2.49 -11.75
C GLY A 76 7.05 2.41 -10.29
N LYS A 77 8.37 2.40 -10.04
CA LYS A 77 8.94 2.17 -8.69
C LYS A 77 8.41 3.17 -7.64
N ARG A 78 8.24 4.44 -8.01
CA ARG A 78 7.70 5.47 -7.11
C ARG A 78 6.22 5.27 -6.82
N ALA A 79 5.43 4.87 -7.82
CA ALA A 79 4.02 4.53 -7.65
C ALA A 79 3.86 3.32 -6.71
N LEU A 80 4.64 2.26 -6.92
CA LEU A 80 4.68 1.09 -6.04
C LEU A 80 5.08 1.49 -4.60
N ALA A 81 6.11 2.32 -4.42
CA ALA A 81 6.53 2.75 -3.09
C ALA A 81 5.42 3.51 -2.34
N ILE A 82 4.67 4.38 -3.03
CA ILE A 82 3.52 5.08 -2.45
C ILE A 82 2.43 4.08 -2.05
N GLY A 83 2.07 3.15 -2.94
CA GLY A 83 1.09 2.10 -2.63
C GLY A 83 1.48 1.26 -1.42
N LEU A 84 2.74 0.80 -1.37
CA LEU A 84 3.28 0.05 -0.23
C LEU A 84 3.26 0.88 1.05
N CYS A 85 3.59 2.17 0.99
CA CYS A 85 3.52 3.07 2.15
C CYS A 85 2.09 3.18 2.68
N ILE A 86 1.11 3.38 1.80
CA ILE A 86 -0.31 3.45 2.15
C ILE A 86 -0.78 2.12 2.76
N TYR A 87 -0.50 1.00 2.10
CA TYR A 87 -0.84 -0.34 2.58
C TYR A 87 -0.30 -0.56 4.01
N HIS A 88 1.00 -0.38 4.21
CA HIS A 88 1.63 -0.66 5.51
C HIS A 88 1.14 0.29 6.62
N SER A 89 0.84 1.55 6.30
CA SER A 89 0.32 2.51 7.27
C SER A 89 -1.10 2.15 7.72
N ILE A 90 -1.98 1.80 6.78
CA ILE A 90 -3.35 1.42 7.09
C ILE A 90 -3.38 0.03 7.74
N ALA A 91 -2.61 -0.95 7.24
CA ALA A 91 -2.52 -2.29 7.81
C ALA A 91 -2.04 -2.26 9.27
N SER A 92 -1.04 -1.42 9.56
CA SER A 92 -0.61 -1.16 10.95
C SER A 92 -1.77 -0.68 11.81
N THR A 93 -2.54 0.29 11.32
CA THR A 93 -3.71 0.84 12.03
C THR A 93 -4.79 -0.23 12.24
N VAL A 94 -5.11 -1.03 11.22
CA VAL A 94 -6.09 -2.13 11.30
C VAL A 94 -5.67 -3.14 12.37
N LEU A 95 -4.40 -3.50 12.43
CA LEU A 95 -3.88 -4.46 13.41
C LEU A 95 -3.92 -3.90 14.83
N TYR A 96 -3.53 -2.64 15.05
CA TYR A 96 -3.61 -1.99 16.36
C TYR A 96 -5.04 -1.80 16.87
N GLN A 97 -5.99 -1.60 15.97
CA GLN A 97 -7.41 -1.42 16.31
C GLN A 97 -8.18 -2.74 16.35
N SER A 98 -7.54 -3.85 15.97
CA SER A 98 -8.22 -5.14 15.94
C SER A 98 -8.45 -5.71 17.34
N PRO A 99 -9.59 -6.37 17.59
CA PRO A 99 -9.74 -7.22 18.75
C PRO A 99 -8.81 -8.43 18.62
N ARG A 100 -8.54 -9.14 19.73
CA ARG A 100 -7.70 -10.35 19.70
C ARG A 100 -8.27 -11.35 18.70
N PHE A 101 -7.41 -11.79 17.78
CA PHE A 101 -7.75 -12.75 16.74
C PHE A 101 -6.65 -13.80 16.54
N ILE A 102 -5.46 -13.59 17.11
CA ILE A 102 -4.38 -14.58 17.12
C ILE A 102 -4.43 -15.35 18.45
N PRO A 103 -4.71 -16.67 18.44
CA PRO A 103 -4.83 -17.49 19.66
C PRO A 103 -3.46 -17.87 20.24
N HIS A 104 -2.53 -16.91 20.32
CA HIS A 104 -1.22 -17.07 20.93
C HIS A 104 -0.90 -15.90 21.85
N THR A 105 -0.16 -16.18 22.92
CA THR A 105 0.33 -15.22 23.90
C THR A 105 1.85 -15.25 23.96
N PHE A 106 2.48 -14.10 24.22
CA PHE A 106 3.91 -14.02 24.55
C PHE A 106 4.17 -14.16 26.06
N GLY A 107 3.14 -14.52 26.83
CA GLY A 107 3.19 -14.63 28.29
C GLY A 107 2.62 -13.40 28.99
N VAL A 108 2.23 -13.60 30.26
CA VAL A 108 1.52 -12.59 31.07
C VAL A 108 2.30 -11.29 31.20
N VAL A 109 3.62 -11.36 31.38
CA VAL A 109 4.47 -10.17 31.51
C VAL A 109 4.48 -9.36 30.22
N ALA A 110 4.66 -9.98 29.06
CA ALA A 110 4.65 -9.27 27.77
C ALA A 110 3.28 -8.61 27.51
N GLU A 111 2.19 -9.32 27.78
CA GLU A 111 0.84 -8.77 27.62
C GLU A 111 0.55 -7.62 28.59
N SER A 112 1.16 -7.60 29.79
CA SER A 112 1.04 -6.47 30.72
C SER A 112 1.60 -5.16 30.14
N PHE A 113 2.56 -5.25 29.22
CA PHE A 113 3.10 -4.12 28.44
C PHE A 113 2.40 -3.93 27.09
N LYS A 114 1.25 -4.58 26.86
CA LYS A 114 0.52 -4.60 25.58
C LYS A 114 1.34 -5.16 24.41
N VAL A 115 2.35 -5.97 24.68
CA VAL A 115 3.10 -6.68 23.64
C VAL A 115 2.34 -7.95 23.30
N THR A 116 1.35 -7.81 22.41
CA THR A 116 0.60 -8.93 21.84
C THR A 116 1.10 -9.25 20.42
N PRO A 117 0.87 -10.46 19.88
CA PRO A 117 1.19 -10.79 18.50
C PRO A 117 0.66 -9.78 17.47
N GLU A 118 -0.58 -9.30 17.63
CA GLU A 118 -1.19 -8.32 16.74
C GLU A 118 -0.46 -6.98 16.78
N ASN A 119 -0.11 -6.50 17.99
CA ASN A 119 0.60 -5.24 18.16
C ASN A 119 2.03 -5.31 17.61
N VAL A 120 2.72 -6.44 17.80
CA VAL A 120 4.04 -6.68 17.18
C VAL A 120 3.90 -6.67 15.66
N TRP A 121 2.90 -7.38 15.12
CA TRP A 121 2.67 -7.42 13.68
C TRP A 121 2.32 -6.04 13.11
N GLY A 122 1.48 -5.27 13.81
CA GLY A 122 1.13 -3.88 13.49
C GLY A 122 2.34 -2.95 13.56
N THR A 123 3.21 -3.11 14.57
CA THR A 123 4.46 -2.35 14.70
C THR A 123 5.38 -2.60 13.51
N LEU A 124 5.59 -3.87 13.13
CA LEU A 124 6.43 -4.24 12.00
C LEU A 124 5.93 -3.62 10.69
N HIS A 125 4.61 -3.63 10.46
CA HIS A 125 4.02 -2.94 9.32
C HIS A 125 4.28 -1.43 9.36
N GLY A 126 4.10 -0.79 10.53
CA GLY A 126 4.39 0.63 10.70
C GLY A 126 5.86 0.98 10.41
N ILE A 127 6.80 0.16 10.88
CA ILE A 127 8.24 0.33 10.60
C ILE A 127 8.51 0.27 9.10
N ILE A 128 7.93 -0.68 8.36
CA ILE A 128 8.09 -0.76 6.90
C ILE A 128 7.55 0.51 6.23
N GLY A 129 6.39 1.02 6.67
CA GLY A 129 5.86 2.30 6.20
C GLY A 129 6.84 3.46 6.40
N LEU A 130 7.44 3.57 7.59
CA LEU A 130 8.47 4.58 7.88
C LEU A 130 9.74 4.39 7.04
N MET A 131 10.16 3.15 6.80
CA MET A 131 11.29 2.86 5.92
C MET A 131 11.03 3.30 4.48
N MET A 132 9.79 3.19 3.98
CA MET A 132 9.42 3.70 2.65
C MET A 132 9.53 5.23 2.60
N VAL A 133 9.11 5.95 3.64
CA VAL A 133 9.26 7.40 3.74
C VAL A 133 10.73 7.80 3.81
N PHE A 134 11.52 7.12 4.64
CA PHE A 134 12.96 7.36 4.74
C PHE A 134 13.67 7.12 3.39
N TRP A 135 13.38 6.01 2.73
CA TRP A 135 13.89 5.71 1.39
C TRP A 135 13.47 6.79 0.38
N TRP A 136 12.22 7.26 0.45
CA TRP A 136 11.73 8.31 -0.43
C TRP A 136 12.57 9.56 -0.28
N GLN A 137 12.68 10.08 0.94
CA GLN A 137 13.41 11.33 1.25
C GLN A 137 14.89 11.22 0.92
N SER A 138 15.54 10.12 1.31
CA SER A 138 16.98 9.90 1.04
C SER A 138 17.32 9.83 -0.44
N THR A 139 16.37 9.46 -1.32
CA THR A 139 16.61 9.34 -2.76
C THR A 139 16.09 10.51 -3.60
N LEU A 140 15.46 11.52 -3.00
CA LEU A 140 14.90 12.66 -3.74
C LEU A 140 15.99 13.45 -4.50
N HIS A 141 17.15 13.66 -3.89
CA HIS A 141 18.24 14.41 -4.50
C HIS A 141 18.75 13.76 -5.79
N LEU A 142 18.69 12.42 -5.91
CA LEU A 142 19.10 11.69 -7.11
C LEU A 142 18.27 12.08 -8.34
N ALA A 143 17.01 12.47 -8.16
CA ALA A 143 16.17 12.96 -9.26
C ALA A 143 16.65 14.33 -9.78
N SER A 144 17.18 15.19 -8.92
CA SER A 144 17.81 16.45 -9.34
C SER A 144 19.12 16.20 -10.08
N PHE A 145 19.93 15.27 -9.59
CA PHE A 145 21.21 14.89 -10.20
C PHE A 145 21.02 14.27 -11.59
N ALA A 146 20.06 13.36 -11.75
CA ALA A 146 19.72 12.76 -13.04
C ALA A 146 19.29 13.81 -14.09
N ARG A 147 18.53 14.83 -13.68
CA ARG A 147 18.15 15.95 -14.57
C ARG A 147 19.36 16.80 -14.99
N GLN A 148 20.27 17.09 -14.06
CA GLN A 148 21.48 17.86 -14.37
C GLN A 148 22.43 17.12 -15.33
N LEU A 149 22.59 15.81 -15.16
CA LEU A 149 23.40 15.01 -16.08
C LEU A 149 22.79 14.94 -17.49
N GLY A 150 21.47 14.79 -17.59
CA GLY A 150 20.76 14.85 -18.88
C GLY A 150 20.89 16.19 -19.58
N GLY A 151 20.94 17.30 -18.83
CA GLY A 151 21.14 18.65 -19.37
C GLY A 151 22.58 18.97 -19.76
N LYS A 152 23.59 18.25 -19.24
CA LYS A 152 25.01 18.41 -19.62
C LYS A 152 25.41 17.61 -20.86
N GLN A 153 24.54 16.72 -21.35
CA GLN A 153 24.73 15.97 -22.60
C GLN A 153 24.01 16.59 -23.80
N GLN A 154 23.40 17.77 -23.63
CA GLN A 154 22.86 18.62 -24.69
C GLN A 154 23.85 19.73 -25.03
#